data_AF-A0A1X7UMC8-F1
#
_entry.id   AF-A0A1X7UMC8-F1
#
_cell.length_a   1.000
_cell.length_b   1.000
_cell.length_c   1.000
_cell.angle_alpha   90.00
_cell.angle_beta   90.00
_cell.angle_gamma   90.00
#
_symmetry.space_group_name_H-M   'P 1'
#
loop_
_entity.id
_entity.type
_entity.pdbx_description
1 polymer ?
#
loop_
_entity_poly.entity_id
_entity_poly.type
_entity_poly.pdbx_seq_one_letter_code
_entity_poly.pdbx_strand_id
1 'polypeptide(L)'
;MPPKTASKTQKTQPKTQKAKAPASKQPVKTTGAEKKKQITGKKVTTGKKTGAQAAAAAKATALKAKKAVLKGTQTKHKKKIRTKVHFHRPHTQRPRRSPKYPRKSAPSLNKLDHYAILKYPLTTESAMKKIEDNNTLVFIVDIRSNKPKIKMAVKKMYDIDVAKVNTLIRPDGLKKAYVRLAPDYDALDVANKIGII
;
A
#
# COMPACT_ATOMS: atom_id res chain seq x y z
N MET A 1 24.97 -6.35 -26.26
CA MET A 1 24.68 -6.63 -24.83
C MET A 1 25.69 -5.85 -23.96
N PRO A 2 25.49 -5.69 -22.64
CA PRO A 2 26.23 -4.71 -21.81
C PRO A 2 27.27 -5.39 -20.87
N PRO A 3 27.77 -4.76 -19.78
CA PRO A 3 28.88 -3.77 -19.74
C PRO A 3 29.95 -4.16 -18.68
N LYS A 4 30.82 -3.23 -18.22
CA LYS A 4 31.15 -2.99 -16.77
C LYS A 4 32.31 -2.00 -16.49
N THR A 5 32.01 -0.94 -15.73
CA THR A 5 32.87 -0.14 -14.82
C THR A 5 31.93 0.62 -13.85
N ALA A 6 32.24 0.98 -12.60
CA ALA A 6 33.30 0.56 -11.66
C ALA A 6 32.87 0.88 -10.18
N SER A 7 33.58 0.28 -9.22
CA SER A 7 33.88 0.73 -7.82
C SER A 7 32.82 1.26 -6.81
N LYS A 8 33.04 0.88 -5.53
CA LYS A 8 32.51 1.48 -4.27
C LYS A 8 33.14 2.92 -4.04
N THR A 9 32.86 3.73 -3.00
CA THR A 9 32.57 3.42 -1.57
C THR A 9 32.02 4.61 -0.75
N GLN A 10 31.40 4.31 0.41
CA GLN A 10 31.30 5.09 1.68
C GLN A 10 30.61 6.48 1.74
N LYS A 11 29.68 6.61 2.70
CA LYS A 11 29.75 7.60 3.80
C LYS A 11 28.85 7.22 4.99
N THR A 12 29.08 7.84 6.15
CA THR A 12 28.58 7.47 7.49
C THR A 12 27.48 8.41 8.03
N GLN A 13 26.85 8.05 9.16
CA GLN A 13 25.88 8.89 9.89
C GLN A 13 26.18 8.89 11.41
N PRO A 14 25.97 10.03 12.11
CA PRO A 14 25.86 10.08 13.57
C PRO A 14 24.47 10.54 14.11
N LYS A 15 24.17 10.01 15.30
CA LYS A 15 23.18 10.39 16.35
C LYS A 15 23.06 11.92 16.56
N THR A 16 22.00 12.56 17.14
CA THR A 16 20.72 12.20 17.84
C THR A 16 19.82 13.48 17.97
N GLN A 17 18.69 13.67 18.71
CA GLN A 17 17.94 12.95 19.77
C GLN A 17 16.42 13.40 19.83
N LYS A 18 15.67 12.89 20.84
CA LYS A 18 14.52 13.41 21.64
C LYS A 18 13.92 14.82 21.36
N ALA A 19 12.63 15.14 21.65
CA ALA A 19 11.47 14.38 22.18
C ALA A 19 10.13 15.18 22.13
N LYS A 20 9.06 14.61 22.73
CA LYS A 20 7.69 15.12 23.03
C LYS A 20 6.63 15.10 21.91
N ALA A 21 5.42 14.70 22.31
CA ALA A 21 4.13 14.82 21.62
C ALA A 21 3.22 15.78 22.45
N PRO A 22 2.01 16.19 22.00
CA PRO A 22 0.86 15.29 21.85
C PRO A 22 -0.04 15.56 20.62
N ALA A 23 -1.22 14.93 20.59
CA ALA A 23 -2.10 14.78 19.44
C ALA A 23 -2.87 16.04 18.96
N SER A 24 -3.21 16.04 17.66
CA SER A 24 -4.41 16.71 17.14
C SER A 24 -5.02 15.92 15.97
N LYS A 25 -6.33 16.07 15.74
CA LYS A 25 -7.12 15.28 14.77
C LYS A 25 -7.06 15.93 13.37
N GLN A 26 -7.00 15.14 12.29
CA GLN A 26 -7.19 15.65 10.92
C GLN A 26 -8.67 15.65 10.53
N PRO A 27 -9.28 16.79 10.18
CA PRO A 27 -10.59 16.86 9.53
C PRO A 27 -10.47 16.88 7.99
N VAL A 28 -11.54 16.46 7.32
CA VAL A 28 -11.66 16.43 5.85
C VAL A 28 -11.81 17.86 5.29
N LYS A 29 -11.28 18.12 4.09
CA LYS A 29 -11.63 19.32 3.29
C LYS A 29 -12.42 18.93 2.04
N THR A 30 -13.57 19.56 1.87
CA THR A 30 -14.48 19.46 0.72
C THR A 30 -14.31 20.65 -0.23
N THR A 31 -14.94 20.54 -1.42
CA THR A 31 -15.44 21.64 -2.27
C THR A 31 -14.45 22.67 -2.83
N GLY A 32 -14.48 22.87 -4.14
CA GLY A 32 -13.63 23.83 -4.86
C GLY A 32 -14.10 25.28 -4.76
N ALA A 33 -13.34 26.18 -5.39
CA ALA A 33 -13.64 27.60 -5.48
C ALA A 33 -13.57 28.09 -6.94
N GLU A 34 -14.54 28.91 -7.34
CA GLU A 34 -14.60 29.52 -8.67
C GLU A 34 -13.59 30.68 -8.80
N LYS A 35 -12.96 30.82 -9.96
CA LYS A 35 -12.14 32.01 -10.26
C LYS A 35 -12.99 33.12 -10.89
N LYS A 36 -13.62 33.94 -10.05
CA LYS A 36 -14.10 35.27 -10.47
C LYS A 36 -12.90 36.10 -10.94
N LYS A 37 -12.80 36.37 -12.23
CA LYS A 37 -11.74 37.23 -12.80
C LYS A 37 -12.22 38.68 -12.74
N GLN A 38 -11.56 39.49 -11.93
CA GLN A 38 -11.90 40.91 -11.77
C GLN A 38 -11.71 41.68 -13.10
N ILE A 39 -12.63 42.61 -13.36
CA ILE A 39 -12.59 43.53 -14.49
C ILE A 39 -11.91 44.82 -14.02
N THR A 40 -10.74 45.13 -14.58
CA THR A 40 -10.11 46.45 -14.45
C THR A 40 -10.19 47.15 -15.81
N GLY A 41 -10.93 48.26 -15.86
CA GLY A 41 -11.18 48.99 -17.11
C GLY A 41 -9.90 49.62 -17.66
N LYS A 42 -9.64 49.46 -18.96
CA LYS A 42 -8.57 50.19 -19.65
C LYS A 42 -9.18 51.29 -20.53
N LYS A 43 -8.74 52.52 -20.25
CA LYS A 43 -9.25 53.80 -20.78
C LYS A 43 -9.32 53.82 -22.31
N VAL A 44 -10.40 54.38 -22.87
CA VAL A 44 -10.55 54.58 -24.32
C VAL A 44 -9.54 55.61 -24.81
N THR A 45 -8.83 55.28 -25.89
CA THR A 45 -8.03 56.22 -26.68
C THR A 45 -8.31 56.00 -28.17
N THR A 46 -9.34 56.65 -28.69
CA THR A 46 -9.73 56.66 -30.12
C THR A 46 -8.77 57.50 -30.96
N GLY A 47 -7.51 57.06 -31.04
CA GLY A 47 -6.48 57.69 -31.87
C GLY A 47 -6.83 57.63 -33.35
N LYS A 48 -7.16 58.78 -33.93
CA LYS A 48 -7.44 58.97 -35.37
C LYS A 48 -6.16 58.71 -36.18
N LYS A 49 -5.99 57.47 -36.66
CA LYS A 49 -4.84 57.06 -37.47
C LYS A 49 -4.74 57.94 -38.71
N THR A 50 -3.53 58.40 -39.04
CA THR A 50 -3.26 59.14 -40.26
C THR A 50 -3.53 58.26 -41.49
N GLY A 51 -3.91 58.86 -42.62
CA GLY A 51 -4.38 58.11 -43.81
C GLY A 51 -3.41 57.03 -44.28
N ALA A 52 -2.10 57.32 -44.24
CA ALA A 52 -1.06 56.35 -44.58
C ALA A 52 -1.04 55.13 -43.62
N GLN A 53 -1.23 55.33 -42.32
CA GLN A 53 -1.28 54.24 -41.33
C GLN A 53 -2.57 53.41 -41.46
N ALA A 54 -3.69 54.04 -41.79
CA ALA A 54 -4.94 53.34 -42.10
C ALA A 54 -4.79 52.48 -43.37
N ALA A 55 -4.22 53.04 -44.44
CA ALA A 55 -3.95 52.31 -45.68
C ALA A 55 -2.93 51.17 -45.50
N ALA A 56 -1.87 51.37 -44.70
CA ALA A 56 -0.92 50.31 -44.36
C ALA A 56 -1.57 49.18 -43.56
N ALA A 57 -2.43 49.51 -42.58
CA ALA A 57 -3.19 48.52 -41.82
C ALA A 57 -4.18 47.74 -42.72
N ALA A 58 -4.87 48.42 -43.64
CA ALA A 58 -5.78 47.80 -44.61
C ALA A 58 -5.04 46.90 -45.61
N LYS A 59 -3.88 47.31 -46.11
CA LYS A 59 -3.00 46.46 -46.92
C LYS A 59 -2.52 45.24 -46.13
N ALA A 60 -2.17 45.40 -44.86
CA ALA A 60 -1.75 44.29 -43.99
C ALA A 60 -2.89 43.30 -43.67
N THR A 61 -4.14 43.75 -43.48
CA THR A 61 -5.30 42.86 -43.32
C THR A 61 -5.68 42.19 -44.63
N ALA A 62 -5.67 42.90 -45.76
CA ALA A 62 -5.91 42.33 -47.08
C ALA A 62 -4.86 41.27 -47.46
N LEU A 63 -3.58 41.51 -47.18
CA LEU A 63 -2.52 40.51 -47.39
C LEU A 63 -2.63 39.30 -46.44
N LYS A 64 -3.10 39.49 -45.19
CA LYS A 64 -3.42 38.38 -44.29
C LYS A 64 -4.62 37.57 -44.80
N ALA A 65 -5.68 38.23 -45.27
CA ALA A 65 -6.84 37.59 -45.88
C ALA A 65 -6.47 36.82 -47.15
N LYS A 66 -5.73 37.44 -48.08
CA LYS A 66 -5.22 36.78 -49.30
C LYS A 66 -4.37 35.56 -48.97
N LYS A 67 -3.49 35.63 -47.95
CA LYS A 67 -2.69 34.47 -47.48
C LYS A 67 -3.54 33.39 -46.79
N ALA A 68 -4.64 33.75 -46.11
CA ALA A 68 -5.57 32.79 -45.52
C ALA A 68 -6.41 32.07 -46.60
N VAL A 69 -6.93 32.81 -47.58
CA VAL A 69 -7.69 32.27 -48.72
C VAL A 69 -6.82 31.37 -49.59
N LEU A 70 -5.62 31.81 -49.99
CA LEU A 70 -4.68 30.99 -50.78
C LEU A 70 -4.22 29.72 -50.06
N LYS A 71 -4.16 29.73 -48.71
CA LYS A 71 -3.84 28.54 -47.92
C LYS A 71 -5.03 27.59 -47.77
N GLY A 72 -6.25 28.11 -47.96
CA GLY A 72 -7.52 27.40 -47.78
C GLY A 72 -7.78 26.96 -46.34
N THR A 73 -9.00 26.50 -46.07
CA THR A 73 -9.32 25.72 -44.88
C THR A 73 -8.82 24.28 -45.06
N GLN A 74 -7.50 24.11 -45.08
CA GLN A 74 -6.80 22.83 -45.14
C GLN A 74 -6.98 22.04 -43.83
N THR A 75 -8.19 21.54 -43.60
CA THR A 75 -8.51 20.58 -42.54
C THR A 75 -7.80 19.26 -42.86
N LYS A 76 -6.58 19.09 -42.32
CA LYS A 76 -5.86 17.82 -42.36
C LYS A 76 -6.61 16.78 -41.53
N HIS A 77 -7.61 16.12 -42.13
CA HIS A 77 -8.46 15.09 -41.52
C HIS A 77 -7.64 13.84 -41.17
N LYS A 78 -6.90 13.92 -40.07
CA LYS A 78 -6.01 12.85 -39.58
C LYS A 78 -6.83 11.69 -39.03
N LYS A 79 -7.28 10.80 -39.91
CA LYS A 79 -8.06 9.60 -39.58
C LYS A 79 -7.31 8.76 -38.53
N LYS A 80 -8.03 8.23 -37.54
CA LYS A 80 -7.45 7.35 -36.51
C LYS A 80 -7.23 5.95 -37.11
N ILE A 81 -6.03 5.72 -37.64
CA ILE A 81 -5.61 4.45 -38.22
C ILE A 81 -5.80 3.31 -37.19
N ARG A 82 -6.47 2.23 -37.61
CA ARG A 82 -6.57 0.98 -36.86
C ARG A 82 -5.67 -0.04 -37.56
N THR A 83 -4.63 -0.51 -36.89
CA THR A 83 -3.65 -1.48 -37.44
C THR A 83 -4.08 -2.94 -37.28
N LYS A 84 -5.20 -3.20 -36.61
CA LYS A 84 -5.83 -4.52 -36.48
C LYS A 84 -7.19 -4.52 -37.16
N VAL A 85 -7.51 -5.63 -37.82
CA VAL A 85 -8.83 -5.85 -38.45
C VAL A 85 -9.94 -5.95 -37.39
N HIS A 86 -9.65 -6.57 -36.24
CA HIS A 86 -10.62 -6.73 -35.15
C HIS A 86 -10.84 -5.43 -34.34
N PHE A 87 -12.11 -5.08 -34.11
CA PHE A 87 -12.49 -4.01 -33.20
C PHE A 87 -12.41 -4.48 -31.73
N HIS A 88 -11.38 -4.06 -31.01
CA HIS A 88 -11.30 -4.27 -29.56
C HIS A 88 -12.14 -3.22 -28.81
N ARG A 89 -12.95 -3.66 -27.84
CA ARG A 89 -13.65 -2.77 -26.90
C ARG A 89 -12.62 -1.86 -26.19
N PRO A 90 -12.78 -0.53 -26.21
CA PRO A 90 -11.85 0.36 -25.51
C PRO A 90 -11.92 0.16 -24.00
N HIS A 91 -10.79 0.34 -23.30
CA HIS A 91 -10.78 0.27 -21.84
C HIS A 91 -11.49 1.49 -21.24
N THR A 92 -12.76 1.33 -20.90
CA THR A 92 -13.56 2.35 -20.21
C THR A 92 -13.15 2.48 -18.74
N GLN A 93 -13.41 3.64 -18.13
CA GLN A 93 -13.34 3.77 -16.67
C GLN A 93 -14.28 2.73 -16.03
N ARG A 94 -13.79 2.02 -15.01
CA ARG A 94 -14.59 1.11 -14.18
C ARG A 94 -14.60 1.68 -12.76
N PRO A 95 -15.69 2.31 -12.29
CA PRO A 95 -15.73 2.89 -10.95
C PRO A 95 -15.59 1.80 -9.88
N ARG A 96 -14.97 2.15 -8.74
CA ARG A 96 -14.95 1.27 -7.56
C ARG A 96 -16.36 1.17 -6.97
N ARG A 97 -16.70 0.04 -6.35
CA ARG A 97 -18.00 -0.17 -5.70
C ARG A 97 -18.13 0.74 -4.48
N SER A 98 -18.99 1.76 -4.58
CA SER A 98 -19.39 2.65 -3.48
C SER A 98 -20.85 2.35 -3.06
N PRO A 99 -21.11 1.40 -2.15
CA PRO A 99 -22.45 1.08 -1.71
C PRO A 99 -23.05 2.21 -0.86
N LYS A 100 -24.34 2.51 -1.03
CA LYS A 100 -25.04 3.58 -0.28
C LYS A 100 -25.27 3.24 1.20
N TYR A 101 -25.21 1.95 1.55
CA TYR A 101 -25.39 1.43 2.92
C TYR A 101 -24.47 0.21 3.14
N PRO A 102 -24.02 -0.06 4.38
CA PRO A 102 -23.20 -1.23 4.67
C PRO A 102 -24.03 -2.53 4.59
N ARG A 103 -23.41 -3.63 4.15
CA ARG A 103 -24.07 -4.96 4.04
C ARG A 103 -24.26 -5.70 5.37
N LYS A 104 -23.64 -5.22 6.43
CA LYS A 104 -23.77 -5.69 7.82
C LYS A 104 -23.63 -4.47 8.73
N SER A 105 -24.39 -4.42 9.83
CA SER A 105 -24.30 -3.34 10.82
C SER A 105 -22.93 -3.26 11.48
N ALA A 106 -22.35 -4.42 11.83
CA ALA A 106 -21.02 -4.53 12.43
C ALA A 106 -20.11 -5.52 11.67
N PRO A 107 -18.78 -5.33 11.70
CA PRO A 107 -17.83 -6.34 11.28
C PRO A 107 -17.80 -7.54 12.25
N SER A 108 -17.52 -8.73 11.75
CA SER A 108 -17.36 -9.94 12.59
C SER A 108 -16.01 -9.96 13.30
N LEU A 109 -16.00 -10.24 14.61
CA LEU A 109 -14.78 -10.40 15.40
C LEU A 109 -13.98 -11.65 15.01
N ASN A 110 -12.66 -11.60 15.24
CA ASN A 110 -11.75 -12.71 14.97
C ASN A 110 -11.85 -13.81 16.04
N LYS A 111 -12.62 -14.87 15.78
CA LYS A 111 -12.78 -16.04 16.67
C LYS A 111 -11.53 -16.95 16.84
N LEU A 112 -10.38 -16.54 16.32
CA LEU A 112 -9.10 -17.25 16.43
C LEU A 112 -8.04 -16.24 16.89
N ASP A 113 -8.07 -15.96 18.18
CA ASP A 113 -7.08 -15.17 18.91
C ASP A 113 -5.95 -16.07 19.45
N HIS A 114 -5.08 -15.52 20.30
CA HIS A 114 -3.90 -16.24 20.79
C HIS A 114 -4.29 -17.40 21.74
N TYR A 115 -5.29 -17.20 22.59
CA TYR A 115 -5.82 -18.20 23.52
C TYR A 115 -6.55 -19.33 22.78
N ALA A 116 -7.36 -19.03 21.76
CA ALA A 116 -7.98 -20.09 20.94
C ALA A 116 -6.97 -20.87 20.07
N ILE A 117 -5.79 -20.30 19.80
CA ILE A 117 -4.72 -20.95 19.02
C ILE A 117 -3.91 -21.94 19.88
N LEU A 118 -3.52 -21.57 21.11
CA LEU A 118 -2.76 -22.42 22.03
C LEU A 118 -3.71 -23.01 23.09
N LYS A 119 -4.05 -24.30 22.97
CA LYS A 119 -5.08 -24.91 23.83
C LYS A 119 -4.53 -25.43 25.15
N TYR A 120 -3.44 -26.19 25.10
CA TYR A 120 -2.72 -26.68 26.27
C TYR A 120 -1.31 -27.18 25.88
N PRO A 121 -0.32 -27.15 26.79
CA PRO A 121 0.96 -27.83 26.61
C PRO A 121 0.79 -29.36 26.65
N LEU A 122 1.62 -30.10 25.92
CA LEU A 122 1.58 -31.56 25.91
C LEU A 122 2.61 -32.13 26.91
N THR A 123 2.12 -32.79 27.95
CA THR A 123 2.89 -33.26 29.12
C THR A 123 3.38 -34.71 29.03
N THR A 124 3.31 -35.34 27.85
CA THR A 124 3.79 -36.72 27.66
C THR A 124 5.31 -36.82 27.82
N GLU A 125 5.85 -37.96 28.28
CA GLU A 125 7.30 -38.20 28.38
C GLU A 125 8.10 -37.80 27.11
N SER A 126 7.59 -38.16 25.93
CA SER A 126 8.20 -37.81 24.62
C SER A 126 8.24 -36.31 24.32
N ALA A 127 7.49 -35.51 25.07
CA ALA A 127 7.49 -34.06 25.04
C ALA A 127 8.40 -33.47 26.14
N MET A 128 8.44 -34.04 27.34
CA MET A 128 9.36 -33.61 28.41
C MET A 128 10.82 -33.72 27.95
N LYS A 129 11.20 -34.89 27.41
CA LYS A 129 12.49 -35.13 26.71
C LYS A 129 12.75 -34.19 25.53
N LYS A 130 11.74 -33.47 25.02
CA LYS A 130 11.90 -32.46 23.95
C LYS A 130 12.00 -31.03 24.48
N ILE A 131 11.53 -30.77 25.70
CA ILE A 131 11.88 -29.56 26.45
C ILE A 131 13.39 -29.62 26.76
N GLU A 132 13.83 -30.72 27.38
CA GLU A 132 15.22 -31.03 27.77
C GLU A 132 16.21 -31.06 26.58
N ASP A 133 16.22 -32.12 25.76
CA ASP A 133 17.26 -32.35 24.73
C ASP A 133 17.43 -31.19 23.72
N ASN A 134 16.32 -30.54 23.38
CA ASN A 134 16.15 -29.87 22.09
C ASN A 134 15.78 -28.39 22.20
N ASN A 135 15.52 -27.90 23.43
CA ASN A 135 14.89 -26.60 23.67
C ASN A 135 13.60 -26.43 22.81
N THR A 136 12.69 -27.39 22.94
CA THR A 136 11.41 -27.42 22.21
C THR A 136 10.20 -27.65 23.10
N LEU A 137 9.38 -26.61 23.28
CA LEU A 137 8.05 -26.74 23.90
C LEU A 137 7.10 -27.46 22.94
N VAL A 138 6.18 -28.27 23.48
CA VAL A 138 5.19 -29.01 22.70
C VAL A 138 3.80 -28.57 23.11
N PHE A 139 3.01 -28.06 22.15
CA PHE A 139 1.66 -27.57 22.39
C PHE A 139 0.62 -28.33 21.56
N ILE A 140 -0.58 -28.47 22.10
CA ILE A 140 -1.78 -28.79 21.34
C ILE A 140 -2.45 -27.47 20.93
N VAL A 141 -2.71 -27.35 19.63
CA VAL A 141 -3.12 -26.11 18.99
C VAL A 141 -4.34 -26.33 18.09
N ASP A 142 -5.03 -25.25 17.71
CA ASP A 142 -6.20 -25.39 16.84
C ASP A 142 -5.86 -25.91 15.43
N ILE A 143 -6.75 -26.73 14.86
CA ILE A 143 -6.60 -27.33 13.53
C ILE A 143 -6.48 -26.24 12.45
N ARG A 144 -7.10 -25.07 12.64
CA ARG A 144 -7.11 -23.93 11.72
C ARG A 144 -5.94 -22.95 11.95
N SER A 145 -5.04 -23.26 12.87
CA SER A 145 -3.82 -22.47 13.13
C SER A 145 -2.71 -22.79 12.11
N ASN A 146 -1.96 -21.77 11.71
CA ASN A 146 -0.81 -21.88 10.80
C ASN A 146 0.49 -21.58 11.57
N LYS A 147 1.63 -22.13 11.14
CA LYS A 147 2.94 -21.95 11.78
C LYS A 147 3.26 -20.49 12.19
N PRO A 148 3.03 -19.45 11.36
CA PRO A 148 3.27 -18.06 11.78
C PRO A 148 2.33 -17.58 12.89
N LYS A 149 1.05 -18.02 12.87
CA LYS A 149 0.08 -17.68 13.92
C LYS A 149 0.46 -18.32 15.27
N ILE A 150 0.95 -19.56 15.25
CA ILE A 150 1.46 -20.26 16.44
C ILE A 150 2.68 -19.52 17.00
N LYS A 151 3.66 -19.16 16.15
CA LYS A 151 4.83 -18.35 16.55
C LYS A 151 4.42 -17.00 17.17
N MET A 152 3.45 -16.30 16.59
CA MET A 152 2.92 -15.04 17.15
C MET A 152 2.11 -15.24 18.45
N ALA A 153 1.42 -16.37 18.62
CA ALA A 153 0.70 -16.67 19.84
C ALA A 153 1.68 -16.96 20.99
N VAL A 154 2.64 -17.87 20.80
CA VAL A 154 3.65 -18.21 21.83
C VAL A 154 4.43 -16.95 22.24
N LYS A 155 4.88 -16.14 21.28
CA LYS A 155 5.63 -14.91 21.58
C LYS A 155 4.84 -13.88 22.38
N LYS A 156 3.50 -13.84 22.26
CA LYS A 156 2.66 -12.86 22.99
C LYS A 156 2.02 -13.44 24.27
N MET A 157 2.00 -14.77 24.41
CA MET A 157 1.44 -15.46 25.57
C MET A 157 2.45 -15.63 26.70
N TYR A 158 3.73 -15.75 26.35
CA TYR A 158 4.81 -16.11 27.28
C TYR A 158 6.09 -15.27 27.07
N ASP A 159 6.02 -14.22 26.23
CA ASP A 159 7.12 -13.27 25.92
C ASP A 159 8.46 -13.88 25.43
N ILE A 160 8.36 -15.01 24.73
CA ILE A 160 9.50 -15.81 24.21
C ILE A 160 9.73 -15.55 22.71
N ASP A 161 10.98 -15.46 22.27
CA ASP A 161 11.30 -15.62 20.85
C ASP A 161 11.40 -17.09 20.43
N VAL A 162 10.83 -17.39 19.27
CA VAL A 162 10.70 -18.74 18.72
C VAL A 162 11.56 -18.85 17.46
N ALA A 163 12.51 -19.78 17.41
CA ALA A 163 13.28 -20.05 16.19
C ALA A 163 12.38 -20.63 15.08
N LYS A 164 11.79 -21.81 15.31
CA LYS A 164 10.96 -22.52 14.31
C LYS A 164 9.77 -23.27 14.92
N VAL A 165 8.73 -23.46 14.11
CA VAL A 165 7.53 -24.22 14.48
C VAL A 165 7.31 -25.37 13.48
N ASN A 166 7.31 -26.60 13.98
CA ASN A 166 6.91 -27.80 13.26
C ASN A 166 5.51 -28.22 13.72
N THR A 167 4.69 -28.80 12.84
CA THR A 167 3.28 -29.11 13.13
C THR A 167 2.86 -30.41 12.45
N LEU A 168 2.08 -31.24 13.15
CA LEU A 168 1.39 -32.41 12.63
C LEU A 168 -0.04 -32.47 13.15
N ILE A 169 -0.90 -33.25 12.50
CA ILE A 169 -2.23 -33.60 13.01
C ILE A 169 -2.11 -34.99 13.66
N ARG A 170 -2.68 -35.16 14.86
CA ARG A 170 -2.76 -36.46 15.56
C ARG A 170 -3.92 -37.30 15.00
N PRO A 171 -3.92 -38.64 15.15
CA PRO A 171 -5.09 -39.46 14.84
C PRO A 171 -6.35 -38.98 15.58
N ASP A 172 -6.20 -38.50 16.81
CA ASP A 172 -7.20 -37.80 17.64
C ASP A 172 -7.69 -36.44 17.07
N GLY A 173 -7.42 -36.14 15.78
CA GLY A 173 -7.84 -34.92 15.06
C GLY A 173 -7.15 -33.62 15.50
N LEU A 174 -6.59 -33.58 16.71
CA LEU A 174 -5.96 -32.40 17.29
C LEU A 174 -4.57 -32.14 16.69
N LYS A 175 -4.25 -30.88 16.40
CA LYS A 175 -2.92 -30.48 15.87
C LYS A 175 -1.90 -30.40 17.01
N LYS A 176 -0.78 -31.11 16.88
CA LYS A 176 0.41 -30.99 17.75
C LYS A 176 1.41 -30.04 17.10
N ALA A 177 2.00 -29.14 17.87
CA ALA A 177 3.02 -28.20 17.45
C ALA A 177 4.29 -28.37 18.29
N TYR A 178 5.43 -28.60 17.63
CA TYR A 178 6.76 -28.53 18.25
C TYR A 178 7.32 -27.13 18.00
N VAL A 179 7.61 -26.40 19.06
CA VAL A 179 8.01 -24.99 19.05
C VAL A 179 9.43 -24.90 19.59
N ARG A 180 10.43 -24.73 18.72
CA ARG A 180 11.82 -24.53 19.13
C ARG A 180 12.04 -23.07 19.48
N LEU A 181 12.53 -22.78 20.67
CA LEU A 181 12.81 -21.41 21.10
C LEU A 181 14.06 -20.85 20.41
N ALA A 182 14.28 -19.55 20.55
CA ALA A 182 15.59 -18.94 20.29
C ALA A 182 16.59 -19.43 21.36
N PRO A 183 17.91 -19.50 21.06
CA PRO A 183 18.91 -19.98 22.02
C PRO A 183 19.03 -19.09 23.27
N ASP A 184 18.52 -17.86 23.20
CA ASP A 184 18.52 -16.86 24.28
C ASP A 184 17.47 -17.14 25.38
N TYR A 185 16.64 -18.18 25.21
CA TYR A 185 15.59 -18.59 26.14
C TYR A 185 15.65 -20.10 26.38
N ASP A 186 15.65 -20.56 27.62
CA ASP A 186 15.51 -21.99 27.95
C ASP A 186 14.02 -22.41 27.98
N ALA A 187 13.72 -23.60 27.47
CA ALA A 187 12.40 -24.21 27.53
C ALA A 187 12.06 -24.74 28.93
N LEU A 188 13.04 -25.12 29.76
CA LEU A 188 12.82 -25.58 31.14
C LEU A 188 12.29 -24.43 32.00
N ASP A 189 13.00 -23.30 32.03
CA ASP A 189 12.57 -22.06 32.70
C ASP A 189 11.17 -21.60 32.31
N VAL A 190 10.81 -21.77 31.03
CA VAL A 190 9.47 -21.45 30.53
C VAL A 190 8.44 -22.49 30.97
N ALA A 191 8.77 -23.79 30.93
CA ALA A 191 7.87 -24.84 31.37
C ALA A 191 7.50 -24.70 32.86
N ASN A 192 8.48 -24.33 33.69
CA ASN A 192 8.28 -23.97 35.10
C ASN A 192 7.33 -22.77 35.25
N LYS A 193 7.51 -21.71 34.44
CA LYS A 193 6.62 -20.51 34.43
C LYS A 193 5.20 -20.79 33.93
N ILE A 194 4.99 -21.88 33.19
CA ILE A 194 3.65 -22.33 32.73
C ILE A 194 3.03 -23.33 33.72
N GLY A 195 3.81 -23.93 34.63
CA GLY A 195 3.35 -24.97 35.56
C GLY A 195 3.19 -26.34 34.90
N ILE A 196 4.20 -26.77 34.13
CA ILE A 196 4.23 -28.07 33.41
C ILE A 196 5.22 -29.06 34.05
N ILE A 197 6.17 -28.54 34.84
CA ILE A 197 7.24 -29.22 35.57
C ILE A 197 7.12 -28.76 37.02
#